data_AF-A0A8J7J783-F1
#
_entry.id   AF-A0A8J7J783-F1
#
_cell.length_a   1.000
_cell.length_b   1.000
_cell.length_c   1.000
_cell.angle_alpha   90.00
_cell.angle_beta   90.00
_cell.angle_gamma   90.00
#
_symmetry.space_group_name_H-M   'P 1'
#
loop_
_entity.id
_entity.type
_entity.pdbx_description
1 polymer ?
#
loop_
_entity_poly.entity_id
_entity_poly.type
_entity_poly.pdbx_seq_one_letter_code
_entity_poly.pdbx_strand_id
1 'polypeptide(L)' 'MDGKIEIDPMITHTLTLDQINHGFDLMHEGKSIRAVVEY' A
#
# COMPACT_ATOMS: atom_id res chain seq x y z
N MET A 1 -6.80 -23.70 10.77
CA MET A 1 -7.41 -22.83 9.75
C MET A 1 -7.99 -21.63 10.49
N ASP A 2 -7.19 -20.58 10.67
CA ASP A 2 -7.57 -19.41 11.50
C ASP A 2 -8.48 -18.41 10.77
N GLY A 3 -8.90 -18.69 9.53
CA GLY A 3 -9.77 -17.79 8.76
C GLY A 3 -9.15 -16.41 8.46
N LYS A 4 -7.84 -16.26 8.65
CA LYS A 4 -7.13 -15.01 8.38
C LYS A 4 -6.91 -14.85 6.89
N ILE A 5 -7.30 -13.70 6.36
CA ILE A 5 -7.00 -13.29 4.99
C ILE A 5 -5.55 -12.81 4.97
N GLU A 6 -4.73 -13.43 4.15
CA GLU A 6 -3.34 -13.01 3.93
C GLU A 6 -3.34 -11.69 3.15
N ILE A 7 -3.07 -10.60 3.85
CA ILE A 7 -3.06 -9.24 3.28
C ILE A 7 -1.69 -8.82 2.77
N ASP A 8 -0.63 -9.42 3.30
CA ASP A 8 0.76 -9.05 2.99
C ASP A 8 1.10 -9.23 1.51
N PRO A 9 0.65 -10.31 0.82
CA PRO A 9 0.90 -10.46 -0.62
C PRO A 9 0.22 -9.40 -1.49
N MET A 10 -0.73 -8.63 -0.94
CA MET A 10 -1.41 -7.56 -1.67
C MET A 10 -0.62 -6.25 -1.62
N ILE A 11 0.39 -6.13 -0.74
CA ILE A 11 1.21 -4.93 -0.58
C ILE A 11 2.16 -4.82 -1.77
N THR A 12 2.02 -3.75 -2.54
CA THR A 12 2.85 -3.45 -3.72
C THR A 12 3.84 -2.32 -3.49
N HIS A 13 3.57 -1.47 -2.51
CA HIS A 13 4.36 -0.29 -2.21
C HIS A 13 4.45 -0.08 -0.70
N THR A 14 5.63 0.28 -0.22
CA THR A 14 5.86 0.76 1.14
C THR A 14 6.40 2.17 1.04
N LEU A 15 5.75 3.12 1.71
CA LEU A 15 6.04 4.54 1.64
C LEU A 15 6.33 5.06 3.04
N THR A 16 7.14 6.11 3.13
CA THR A 16 7.29 6.88 4.36
C THR A 16 6.21 7.96 4.45
N LEU A 17 5.98 8.50 5.66
CA LEU A 17 4.97 9.54 5.86
C LEU A 17 5.19 10.79 5.00
N ASP A 18 6.44 11.17 4.74
CA ASP A 18 6.78 12.30 3.86
C ASP A 18 6.40 12.05 2.38
N GLN A 19 6.23 10.79 1.99
CA GLN A 19 5.87 10.36 0.64
C GLN A 19 4.35 10.18 0.45
N ILE A 20 3.52 10.60 1.40
CA ILE A 20 2.07 10.33 1.36
C ILE A 20 1.40 10.81 0.06
N ASN A 21 1.81 11.97 -0.46
CA ASN A 21 1.26 12.51 -1.71
C ASN A 21 1.60 11.63 -2.92
N HIS A 22 2.79 11.04 -2.95
CA HIS A 22 3.16 10.09 -4.00
C HIS A 22 2.26 8.84 -3.96
N GLY A 23 1.86 8.39 -2.76
CA GLY A 23 0.88 7.32 -2.61
C GLY A 23 -0.47 7.66 -3.24
N PHE A 24 -0.94 8.90 -3.10
CA PHE A 24 -2.17 9.36 -3.75
C PHE A 24 -2.04 9.40 -5.28
N ASP A 25 -0.90 9.81 -5.82
CA ASP A 25 -0.65 9.81 -7.26
C ASP A 25 -0.72 8.39 -7.82
N LEU A 26 -0.05 7.42 -7.19
CA LEU A 26 -0.07 6.01 -7.59
C LEU A 26 -1.48 5.40 -7.58
N MET A 27 -2.33 5.81 -6.64
CA MET A 27 -3.74 5.39 -6.60
C MET A 27 -4.55 5.96 -7.77
N HIS A 28 -4.38 7.25 -8.08
CA HIS A 28 -5.08 7.88 -9.21
C HIS A 28 -4.62 7.33 -10.57
N GLU A 29 -3.34 6.98 -10.69
CA GLU A 29 -2.78 6.38 -11.91
C GLU A 29 -3.11 4.88 -12.06
N GLY A 30 -3.71 4.25 -11.04
CA GLY A 30 -3.99 2.80 -11.03
C GLY A 30 -2.73 1.94 -10.95
N LYS A 31 -1.61 2.50 -10.48
CA LYS A 31 -0.30 1.81 -10.35
C LYS A 31 -0.09 1.18 -8.99
N SER A 32 -0.98 1.40 -8.03
CA SER A 32 -0.95 0.79 -6.71
C SER A 32 -2.15 -0.15 -6.51
N ILE A 33 -1.86 -1.39 -6.09
CA ILE A 33 -2.89 -2.32 -5.60
C ILE A 33 -3.15 -2.04 -4.11
N ARG A 34 -2.06 -1.94 -3.34
CA ARG A 34 -2.07 -1.54 -1.93
C ARG A 34 -0.72 -0.93 -1.57
N ALA A 35 -0.77 0.20 -0.87
CA ALA A 35 0.40 0.85 -0.28
C ALA A 35 0.28 0.84 1.25
N VAL A 36 1.40 0.69 1.95
CA VAL A 36 1.49 0.83 3.41
C VAL A 36 2.39 2.01 3.73
N VAL A 37 2.05 2.76 4.77
CA VAL A 37 2.82 3.93 5.23
C VAL A 37 3.46 3.60 6.57
N GLU A 38 4.78 3.75 6.65
CA GLU A 38 5.58 3.54 7.86
C GLU A 38 6.15 4.88 8.37
N TYR A 39 6.43 4.96 9.67
CA TYR A 39 6.83 6.18 10.40
C TYR A 39 8.24 6.08 10.98
#